data_AF-V5HAJ3-F1
#
_entry.id   AF-V5HAJ3-F1
#
_cell.length_a   1.000
_cell.length_b   1.000
_cell.length_c   1.000
_cell.angle_alpha   90.00
_cell.angle_beta   90.00
_cell.angle_gamma   90.00
#
_symmetry.space_group_name_H-M   'P 1'
#
loop_
_entity.id
_entity.type
_entity.pdbx_description
1 polymer ?
#
loop_
_entity_poly.entity_id
_entity_poly.type
_entity_poly.pdbx_seq_one_letter_code
_entity_poly.pdbx_strand_id
1 'polypeptide(L)'
;VWRFSKQHRSHLVRAFRQLSHDERCQAFPSHRERWRVHRVVEALEQYPTQTVRGMAKLIGMSKTRVYETLRDAFSRLEDFCF
;
A
#
# COMPACT_ATOMS: atom_id res chain seq x y z
N VAL A 1 -9.90 -15.85 -0.01
CA VAL A 1 -9.77 -14.77 -1.03
C VAL A 1 -9.74 -13.43 -0.30
N TRP A 2 -8.59 -12.77 -0.23
CA TRP A 2 -8.47 -11.45 0.40
C TRP A 2 -9.24 -10.40 -0.43
N ARG A 3 -10.13 -9.64 0.21
CA ARG A 3 -10.97 -8.62 -0.44
C ARG A 3 -10.54 -7.23 0.03
N PHE A 4 -9.84 -6.50 -0.83
CA PHE A 4 -9.53 -5.10 -0.58
C PHE A 4 -10.83 -4.27 -0.53
N SER A 5 -11.12 -3.69 0.63
CA SER A 5 -12.35 -2.95 0.91
C SER A 5 -12.03 -1.47 1.14
N LYS A 6 -13.06 -0.62 1.22
CA LYS A 6 -12.87 0.81 1.59
C LYS A 6 -12.20 0.96 2.96
N GLN A 7 -12.50 0.09 3.92
CA GLN A 7 -11.89 0.10 5.25
C GLN A 7 -10.43 -0.30 5.21
N HIS A 8 -10.08 -1.31 4.39
CA HIS A 8 -8.68 -1.66 4.16
C HIS A 8 -7.92 -0.45 3.57
N ARG A 9 -8.50 0.25 2.60
CA ARG A 9 -7.86 1.43 2.01
C ARG A 9 -7.52 2.51 3.05
N SER A 10 -8.49 2.93 3.86
CA SER A 10 -8.26 3.99 4.85
C SER A 10 -7.28 3.54 5.94
N HIS A 11 -7.35 2.28 6.37
CA HIS A 11 -6.42 1.72 7.34
C HIS A 11 -4.98 1.72 6.82
N LEU A 12 -4.74 1.20 5.61
CA LEU A 12 -3.40 1.11 5.02
C LEU A 12 -2.76 2.50 4.88
N VAL A 13 -3.52 3.45 4.33
CA VAL A 13 -3.06 4.83 4.15
C VAL A 13 -2.69 5.44 5.50
N ARG A 14 -3.57 5.31 6.50
CA ARG A 14 -3.32 5.85 7.85
C ARG A 14 -2.09 5.21 8.50
N ALA A 15 -2.02 3.87 8.54
CA ALA A 15 -0.91 3.15 9.15
C ALA A 15 0.42 3.54 8.50
N PHE A 16 0.50 3.52 7.17
CA PHE A 16 1.72 3.90 6.46
C PHE A 16 2.13 5.37 6.72
N ARG A 17 1.17 6.29 6.78
CA ARG A 17 1.43 7.72 7.02
C ARG A 17 1.86 8.02 8.45
N GLN A 18 1.43 7.22 9.42
CA GLN A 18 1.85 7.35 10.82
C GLN A 18 3.29 6.91 11.07
N LEU A 19 3.81 5.96 10.28
CA LEU A 19 5.20 5.55 10.39
C LEU A 19 6.17 6.68 10.03
N SER A 20 7.21 6.85 10.86
CA SER A 20 8.40 7.63 10.57
C SER A 20 9.20 7.04 9.40
N HIS A 21 10.21 7.78 8.92
CA HIS A 21 11.08 7.28 7.86
C HIS A 21 11.80 5.99 8.27
N ASP A 22 12.31 5.94 9.50
CA ASP A 22 13.09 4.80 10.01
C ASP A 22 12.21 3.56 10.17
N GLU A 23 10.99 3.71 10.68
CA GLU A 23 10.02 2.61 10.79
C GLU A 23 9.61 2.09 9.40
N ARG A 24 9.43 2.97 8.40
CA ARG A 24 9.19 2.54 7.02
C ARG A 24 10.39 1.79 6.44
N CYS A 25 11.61 2.18 6.80
CA CYS A 25 12.84 1.49 6.41
C CYS A 25 12.97 0.12 7.08
N GLN A 26 12.53 -0.03 8.33
CA GLN A 26 12.49 -1.31 9.03
C GLN A 26 11.39 -2.22 8.47
N ALA A 27 10.16 -1.71 8.31
CA ALA A 27 9.03 -2.47 7.77
C ALA A 27 9.27 -2.90 6.32
N PHE A 28 9.92 -2.05 5.52
CA PHE A 28 10.21 -2.33 4.11
C PHE A 28 11.72 -2.11 3.86
N PRO A 29 12.59 -3.10 4.10
CA PRO A 29 14.04 -2.92 4.01
C PRO A 29 14.54 -2.69 2.58
N SER A 30 13.85 -3.20 1.57
CA SER A 30 14.23 -2.98 0.18
C SER A 30 13.79 -1.61 -0.34
N HIS A 31 14.71 -0.85 -0.95
CA HIS A 31 14.38 0.42 -1.60
C HIS A 31 13.29 0.28 -2.67
N ARG A 32 13.35 -0.80 -3.47
CA ARG A 32 12.35 -1.09 -4.51
C ARG A 32 10.99 -1.43 -3.92
N GLU A 33 10.96 -2.06 -2.75
CA GLU A 33 9.72 -2.35 -2.03
C GLU A 33 9.11 -1.07 -1.45
N ARG A 34 9.91 -0.26 -0.74
CA ARG A 34 9.46 1.06 -0.23
C ARG A 34 8.86 1.92 -1.31
N TRP A 35 9.57 2.05 -2.44
CA TRP A 35 9.09 2.84 -3.56
C TRP A 35 7.74 2.33 -4.09
N ARG A 36 7.57 0.99 -4.19
CA ARG A 36 6.30 0.39 -4.64
C ARG A 36 5.17 0.65 -3.66
N VAL A 37 5.40 0.41 -2.37
CA VAL A 37 4.38 0.65 -1.32
C VAL A 37 4.00 2.12 -1.29
N HIS A 38 4.97 3.03 -1.36
CA HIS A 38 4.71 4.47 -1.42
C HIS A 38 3.84 4.83 -2.63
N ARG A 39 4.21 4.37 -3.83
CA ARG A 39 3.43 4.62 -5.05
C ARG A 39 2.00 4.09 -4.97
N VAL A 40 1.81 2.91 -4.38
CA VAL A 40 0.47 2.33 -4.19
C VAL A 40 -0.32 3.14 -3.16
N VAL A 41 0.28 3.55 -2.04
CA VAL A 41 -0.38 4.39 -1.02
C VAL A 41 -0.77 5.76 -1.57
N GLU A 42 0.13 6.44 -2.30
CA GLU A 42 -0.18 7.71 -2.96
C GLU A 42 -1.35 7.57 -3.94
N ALA A 43 -1.39 6.49 -4.72
CA ALA A 43 -2.48 6.22 -5.64
C ALA A 43 -3.79 5.95 -4.90
N LEU A 44 -3.71 5.33 -3.71
CA LEU A 44 -4.86 5.12 -2.86
C LEU A 44 -5.41 6.44 -2.31
N GLU A 45 -4.58 7.43 -2.03
CA GLU A 45 -5.00 8.76 -1.60
C GLU A 45 -5.54 9.60 -2.76
N GLN A 46 -4.83 9.60 -3.90
CA GLN A 46 -5.14 10.45 -5.05
C GLN A 46 -6.41 10.01 -5.78
N TYR A 47 -6.74 8.71 -5.78
CA TYR A 47 -7.85 8.17 -6.57
C TYR A 47 -8.87 7.39 -5.74
N PRO A 48 -9.49 7.98 -4.69
CA PRO A 48 -10.26 7.28 -3.65
C PRO A 48 -11.45 6.47 -4.19
N THR A 49 -12.02 6.88 -5.32
CA THR A 49 -13.17 6.23 -5.97
C THR A 49 -12.77 5.21 -7.03
N GLN A 50 -11.50 5.18 -7.44
CA GLN A 50 -11.03 4.24 -8.47
C GLN A 50 -10.91 2.82 -7.93
N THR A 51 -11.22 1.86 -8.81
CA THR A 51 -10.93 0.45 -8.57
C THR A 51 -9.43 0.21 -8.57
N VAL A 52 -8.97 -0.87 -7.91
CA VAL A 52 -7.56 -1.29 -7.95
C VAL A 52 -7.06 -1.47 -9.40
N ARG A 53 -7.92 -1.93 -10.31
CA ARG A 53 -7.59 -2.08 -11.74
C ARG A 53 -7.37 -0.73 -12.40
N GLY A 54 -8.25 0.24 -12.15
CA GLY A 54 -8.11 1.60 -12.67
C GLY A 54 -6.86 2.29 -12.14
N MET A 55 -6.65 2.19 -10.83
CA MET A 55 -5.47 2.72 -10.16
C MET A 55 -4.16 2.12 -10.70
N ALA A 56 -4.11 0.80 -10.90
CA ALA A 56 -2.94 0.11 -11.45
C ALA A 56 -2.53 0.67 -12.83
N LYS A 57 -3.51 0.97 -13.70
CA LYS A 57 -3.26 1.62 -14.99
C LYS A 57 -2.67 3.02 -14.83
N LEU A 58 -3.21 3.82 -13.91
CA LEU A 58 -2.78 5.20 -13.68
C LEU A 58 -1.33 5.28 -13.17
N ILE A 59 -0.91 4.32 -12.35
CA ILE A 59 0.46 4.27 -11.81
C ILE A 59 1.44 3.41 -12.61
N GLY A 60 1.02 2.90 -13.78
CA GLY A 60 1.87 2.08 -14.65
C GLY A 60 2.29 0.73 -14.02
N MET A 61 1.46 0.15 -13.14
CA MET A 61 1.72 -1.16 -12.53
C MET A 61 0.72 -2.21 -13.02
N SER A 62 1.13 -3.48 -13.01
CA SER A 62 0.19 -4.57 -13.26
C SER A 62 -0.78 -4.72 -12.08
N LYS A 63 -2.03 -5.10 -12.37
CA LYS A 63 -3.05 -5.34 -11.33
C LYS A 63 -2.53 -6.33 -10.28
N THR A 64 -1.92 -7.43 -10.71
CA THR A 64 -1.33 -8.45 -9.82
C THR A 64 -0.29 -7.84 -8.90
N ARG A 65 0.61 -7.02 -9.43
CA ARG A 65 1.65 -6.35 -8.64
C ARG A 65 1.07 -5.43 -7.57
N VAL A 66 -0.01 -4.73 -7.87
CA VAL A 66 -0.69 -3.88 -6.88
C VAL A 66 -1.30 -4.74 -5.77
N TYR A 67 -1.97 -5.85 -6.10
CA TYR A 67 -2.52 -6.75 -5.08
C TYR A 67 -1.43 -7.39 -4.20
N GLU A 68 -0.31 -7.84 -4.78
CA GLU A 68 0.85 -8.33 -4.03
C GLU A 68 1.36 -7.24 -3.08
N THR A 69 1.61 -6.04 -3.60
CA THR A 69 2.13 -4.92 -2.80
C THR A 69 1.17 -4.54 -1.66
N LEU A 70 -0.14 -4.53 -1.92
CA LEU A 70 -1.13 -4.26 -0.89
C LEU A 70 -1.12 -5.35 0.18
N ARG A 71 -1.07 -6.63 -0.20
CA ARG A 71 -1.04 -7.74 0.74
C ARG A 71 0.22 -7.71 1.61
N ASP A 72 1.38 -7.49 0.99
CA ASP A 72 2.66 -7.42 1.70
C ASP A 72 2.68 -6.21 2.65
N ALA A 73 2.21 -5.05 2.20
CA ALA A 73 2.11 -3.87 3.03
C ALA A 73 1.15 -4.06 4.20
N PHE A 74 0.01 -4.72 3.99
CA PHE A 74 -0.92 -5.04 5.08
C PHE A 74 -0.29 -5.92 6.14
N SER A 75 0.30 -7.05 5.73
CA SER A 75 0.93 -8.00 6.65
C SER A 75 1.97 -7.32 7.52
N ARG A 76 2.82 -6.47 6.92
CA ARG A 76 3.90 -5.82 7.66
C ARG A 76 3.44 -4.64 8.50
N LEU A 77 2.43 -3.89 8.06
CA LEU A 77 1.89 -2.81 8.86
C LEU A 77 1.08 -3.34 10.05
N GLU A 78 0.45 -4.51 9.93
CA GLU A 78 -0.15 -5.22 11.07
C GLU A 78 0.92 -5.54 12.14
N ASP A 79 2.11 -6.02 11.73
CA ASP A 79 3.21 -6.32 12.66
C ASP A 79 3.83 -5.07 13.34
N PHE A 80 3.61 -3.87 12.79
CA PHE A 80 4.17 -2.61 13.31
C PHE A 80 3.16 -1.74 14.07
N CYS A 81 1.87 -1.92 13.80
CA CYS A 81 0.80 -1.12 14.42
C CYS A 81 0.07 -1.85 15.57
N PHE A 82 0.44 -3.11 15.87
CA PHE A 82 -0.11 -3.91 16.96
C PHE A 82 0.98 -4.60 17.79
#